data_AF-A0A5E4CK68-F1
#
_entry.id   AF-A0A5E4CK68-F1
#
_cell.length_a   1.000
_cell.length_b   1.000
_cell.length_c   1.000
_cell.angle_alpha   90.00
_cell.angle_beta   90.00
_cell.angle_gamma   90.00
#
_symmetry.space_group_name_H-M   'P 1'
#
loop_
_entity.id
_entity.type
_entity.pdbx_description
1 polymer ?
#
loop_
_entity_poly.entity_id
_entity_poly.type
_entity_poly.pdbx_seq_one_letter_code
_entity_poly.pdbx_strand_id
1 'polypeptide(L)'
;MSRGTMPQPGAWSGASCGETPAREGGKAAAGGQPRPAMRCPAEPEEDMYRAADEIEKEKELLIHERGASEPRLSVAPEMDIMDYCKKEWRGNTQKATCMKKGYEEVSQKFTSIRRVRGDNYCALRATLFQAMSQLAALPLWLQDPELTLWASLAEMRTAEARQMACDELFTNEEEEYCLYEAVKFLMLNRAIELYDDKEKGKEVPFFSVLLFARDTSNDPGQLLRNHLNQVGHTGGLEQVEMFLLAYAVRHTIQVYRLSKYNTEEFITVYPTDPPKDWPVVTLIAEDDRHYNIPVRVCEETSL
;
A
#
# COMPACT_ATOMS: atom_id res chain seq x y z
N MET A 1 23.94 11.23 -44.38
CA MET A 1 23.26 10.11 -45.08
C MET A 1 23.90 8.82 -44.57
N SER A 2 23.19 7.77 -44.16
CA SER A 2 21.75 7.49 -44.28
C SER A 2 21.16 6.96 -42.96
N ARG A 3 19.82 6.99 -42.81
CA ARG A 3 19.11 6.42 -41.66
C ARG A 3 18.90 4.90 -41.87
N GLY A 4 19.05 4.11 -40.82
CA GLY A 4 18.52 2.74 -40.73
C GLY A 4 17.16 2.75 -40.01
N THR A 5 16.23 1.88 -40.43
CA THR A 5 14.83 1.90 -39.98
C THR A 5 14.49 0.62 -39.20
N MET A 6 13.68 0.73 -38.14
CA MET A 6 13.15 -0.42 -37.41
C MET A 6 12.11 -1.21 -38.22
N PRO A 7 12.01 -2.54 -38.06
CA PRO A 7 10.86 -3.33 -38.51
C PRO A 7 9.66 -3.17 -37.54
N GLN A 8 8.45 -3.41 -38.06
CA GLN A 8 7.19 -3.43 -37.30
C GLN A 8 6.58 -4.86 -37.28
N PRO A 9 5.67 -5.18 -36.34
CA PRO A 9 5.12 -6.53 -36.18
C PRO A 9 4.17 -6.94 -37.32
N GLY A 10 4.16 -8.23 -37.66
CA GLY A 10 3.22 -8.81 -38.62
C GLY A 10 1.87 -9.15 -37.98
N ALA A 11 0.77 -8.78 -38.65
CA ALA A 11 -0.59 -9.22 -38.29
C ALA A 11 -0.96 -10.54 -38.99
N TRP A 12 -1.80 -11.36 -38.35
CA TRP A 12 -2.44 -12.53 -38.95
C TRP A 12 -3.94 -12.30 -39.12
N SER A 13 -4.49 -12.77 -40.23
CA SER A 13 -5.89 -12.57 -40.61
C SER A 13 -6.53 -13.90 -41.03
N GLY A 14 -7.69 -14.22 -40.46
CA GLY A 14 -8.46 -15.42 -40.79
C GLY A 14 -9.43 -15.78 -39.65
N ALA A 15 -10.71 -16.05 -39.89
CA ALA A 15 -11.45 -15.96 -41.15
C ALA A 15 -12.91 -15.56 -40.90
N SER A 16 -13.55 -14.98 -41.91
CA SER A 16 -15.00 -14.78 -41.99
C SER A 16 -15.51 -15.42 -43.27
N CYS A 17 -16.60 -16.18 -43.18
CA CYS A 17 -17.62 -16.32 -44.22
C CYS A 17 -18.79 -17.11 -43.64
N GLY A 18 -20.01 -16.78 -44.06
CA GLY A 18 -21.22 -17.56 -43.81
C GLY A 18 -22.16 -17.41 -45.00
N GLU A 19 -22.94 -18.45 -45.29
CA GLU A 19 -23.91 -18.49 -46.38
C GLU A 19 -25.20 -19.23 -45.97
N THR A 20 -26.28 -19.00 -46.73
CA THR A 20 -27.66 -19.49 -46.53
C THR A 20 -28.20 -19.99 -47.90
N PRO A 21 -29.49 -20.29 -48.18
CA PRO A 21 -30.71 -20.48 -47.35
C PRO A 21 -31.56 -21.73 -47.78
N ALA A 22 -32.88 -21.71 -47.47
CA ALA A 22 -34.01 -22.42 -48.14
C ALA A 22 -34.34 -23.87 -47.69
N ARG A 23 -35.57 -24.43 -47.84
CA ARG A 23 -36.85 -23.95 -48.44
C ARG A 23 -38.09 -24.78 -47.98
N GLU A 24 -39.31 -24.21 -48.10
CA GLU A 24 -40.65 -24.88 -48.22
C GLU A 24 -41.13 -25.84 -47.08
N GLY A 25 -42.43 -26.11 -46.83
CA GLY A 25 -43.70 -25.55 -47.33
C GLY A 25 -44.92 -26.40 -46.87
N GLY A 26 -46.13 -25.83 -46.68
CA GLY A 26 -47.30 -26.62 -46.22
C GLY A 26 -48.67 -25.89 -46.13
N LYS A 27 -49.77 -26.67 -46.18
CA LYS A 27 -51.20 -26.26 -46.26
C LYS A 27 -52.08 -27.40 -45.70
N ALA A 28 -53.34 -27.29 -45.26
CA ALA A 28 -54.27 -26.24 -44.78
C ALA A 28 -55.51 -27.00 -44.19
N ALA A 29 -56.76 -26.52 -43.92
CA ALA A 29 -57.50 -25.26 -44.11
C ALA A 29 -58.77 -25.24 -43.21
N ALA A 30 -59.43 -24.07 -43.11
CA ALA A 30 -60.88 -23.83 -42.87
C ALA A 30 -61.65 -24.44 -41.66
N GLY A 31 -62.41 -23.58 -40.94
CA GLY A 31 -63.67 -23.97 -40.27
C GLY A 31 -63.98 -23.32 -38.90
N GLY A 32 -64.89 -22.33 -38.87
CA GLY A 32 -65.53 -21.86 -37.61
C GLY A 32 -65.82 -20.35 -37.54
N GLN A 33 -67.04 -19.97 -37.12
CA GLN A 33 -67.42 -18.58 -36.80
C GLN A 33 -67.27 -18.28 -35.30
N PRO A 34 -67.09 -17.00 -34.90
CA PRO A 34 -66.61 -16.65 -33.56
C PRO A 34 -67.69 -16.68 -32.47
N ARG A 35 -67.27 -17.02 -31.25
CA ARG A 35 -67.98 -16.70 -30.00
C ARG A 35 -67.51 -15.32 -29.48
N PRO A 36 -68.34 -14.57 -28.73
CA PRO A 36 -67.96 -13.24 -28.25
C PRO A 36 -66.79 -13.30 -27.26
N ALA A 37 -65.80 -12.43 -27.46
CA ALA A 37 -64.68 -12.29 -26.52
C ALA A 37 -65.14 -11.60 -25.23
N MET A 38 -64.89 -12.24 -24.10
CA MET A 38 -65.10 -11.64 -22.78
C MET A 38 -64.02 -10.59 -22.54
N ARG A 39 -64.40 -9.32 -22.39
CA ARG A 39 -63.44 -8.24 -22.09
C ARG A 39 -62.87 -8.44 -20.69
N CYS A 40 -61.57 -8.71 -20.61
CA CYS A 40 -60.82 -8.42 -19.40
C CYS A 40 -60.73 -6.89 -19.22
N PRO A 41 -60.72 -6.36 -17.99
CA PRO A 41 -60.31 -4.99 -17.75
C PRO A 41 -58.86 -4.78 -18.23
N ALA A 42 -58.53 -3.55 -18.62
CA ALA A 42 -57.14 -3.12 -18.64
C ALA A 42 -56.79 -2.69 -17.21
N GLU A 43 -55.93 -3.45 -16.54
CA GLU A 43 -55.19 -2.93 -15.39
C GLU A 43 -54.36 -1.71 -15.85
N PRO A 44 -54.24 -0.65 -15.05
CA PRO A 44 -53.34 0.46 -15.38
C PRO A 44 -51.90 -0.03 -15.34
N GLU A 45 -51.09 0.32 -16.35
CA GLU A 45 -49.65 0.14 -16.27
C GLU A 45 -49.10 1.15 -15.25
N GLU A 46 -48.74 0.67 -14.05
CA GLU A 46 -48.03 1.47 -13.05
C GLU A 46 -46.65 1.85 -13.60
N ASP A 47 -46.29 3.13 -13.52
CA ASP A 47 -45.02 3.61 -14.06
C ASP A 47 -43.85 3.10 -13.21
N MET A 48 -43.16 2.09 -13.73
CA MET A 48 -42.02 1.43 -13.11
C MET A 48 -40.74 2.28 -13.13
N TYR A 49 -40.76 3.48 -13.71
CA TYR A 49 -39.63 4.40 -13.73
C TYR A 49 -39.75 5.46 -12.63
N ARG A 50 -38.77 5.49 -11.72
CA ARG A 50 -38.57 6.62 -10.78
C ARG A 50 -38.49 7.93 -11.55
N ALA A 51 -39.14 8.98 -11.03
CA ALA A 51 -39.10 10.30 -11.64
C ALA A 51 -37.66 10.84 -11.68
N ALA A 52 -37.32 11.59 -12.72
CA ALA A 52 -35.98 12.19 -12.87
C ALA A 52 -35.62 13.05 -11.64
N ASP A 53 -36.60 13.79 -11.12
CA ASP A 53 -36.54 14.64 -9.94
C ASP A 53 -36.15 13.87 -8.67
N GLU A 54 -36.60 12.62 -8.51
CA GLU A 54 -36.21 11.76 -7.38
C GLU A 54 -34.74 11.31 -7.50
N ILE A 55 -34.32 10.96 -8.71
CA ILE A 55 -32.95 10.53 -9.02
C ILE A 55 -31.99 11.72 -8.90
N GLU A 56 -32.41 12.94 -9.24
CA GLU A 56 -31.64 14.17 -9.04
C GLU A 56 -31.52 14.52 -7.55
N LYS A 57 -32.59 14.36 -6.78
CA LYS A 57 -32.58 14.58 -5.33
C LYS A 57 -31.77 13.53 -4.56
N GLU A 58 -31.79 12.26 -4.97
CA GLU A 58 -30.86 11.24 -4.47
C GLU A 58 -29.40 11.59 -4.80
N LYS A 59 -29.11 12.15 -5.98
CA LYS A 59 -27.76 12.64 -6.31
C LYS A 59 -27.35 13.83 -5.44
N GLU A 60 -28.23 14.81 -5.21
CA GLU A 60 -27.94 15.92 -4.30
C GLU A 60 -27.64 15.43 -2.87
N LEU A 61 -28.40 14.46 -2.36
CA LEU A 61 -28.15 13.82 -1.07
C LEU A 61 -26.80 13.09 -1.04
N LEU A 62 -26.48 12.30 -2.07
CA LEU A 62 -25.18 11.63 -2.22
C LEU A 62 -24.00 12.62 -2.36
N ILE A 63 -24.23 13.82 -2.90
CA ILE A 63 -23.25 14.91 -2.94
C ILE A 63 -23.11 15.57 -1.57
N HIS A 64 -24.19 15.68 -0.79
CA HIS A 64 -24.18 16.25 0.55
C HIS A 64 -23.54 15.33 1.60
N GLU A 65 -23.80 14.02 1.54
CA GLU A 65 -23.06 13.00 2.33
C GLU A 65 -21.55 13.02 2.00
N ARG A 66 -21.20 13.37 0.76
CA ARG A 66 -19.80 13.56 0.31
C ARG A 66 -19.23 14.94 0.68
N GLY A 67 -20.03 15.82 1.26
CA GLY A 67 -19.70 17.22 1.57
C GLY A 67 -19.05 17.45 2.94
N ALA A 68 -19.02 16.44 3.80
CA ALA A 68 -18.31 16.44 5.08
C ALA A 68 -17.32 15.26 5.13
N SER A 69 -16.33 15.27 4.25
CA SER A 69 -15.34 14.18 4.20
C SER A 69 -14.47 14.20 5.45
N GLU A 70 -14.55 13.13 6.25
CA GLU A 70 -13.52 12.80 7.24
C GLU A 70 -12.13 12.83 6.58
N PRO A 71 -11.07 13.27 7.30
CA PRO A 71 -9.71 13.23 6.77
C PRO A 71 -9.38 11.82 6.30
N ARG A 72 -8.87 11.71 5.06
CA ARG A 72 -8.56 10.40 4.48
C ARG A 72 -7.28 9.87 5.09
N LEU A 73 -7.36 9.29 6.28
CA LEU A 73 -6.22 8.70 6.97
C LEU A 73 -5.43 7.76 6.05
N SER A 74 -4.15 8.07 5.84
CA SER A 74 -3.23 7.26 5.05
C SER A 74 -2.72 6.04 5.81
N VAL A 75 -2.88 6.05 7.14
CA VAL A 75 -2.78 4.90 8.03
C VAL A 75 -4.14 4.72 8.72
N ALA A 76 -4.93 3.74 8.28
CA ALA A 76 -6.29 3.51 8.77
C ALA A 76 -6.31 3.22 10.29
N PRO A 77 -7.44 3.47 10.99
CA PRO A 77 -7.61 3.14 12.40
C PRO A 77 -7.30 1.67 12.73
N GLU A 78 -6.98 1.40 14.00
CA GLU A 78 -6.66 0.04 14.44
C GLU A 78 -7.88 -0.90 14.40
N MET A 79 -7.62 -2.16 14.07
CA MET A 79 -8.58 -3.26 14.10
C MET A 79 -7.88 -4.54 14.56
N ASP A 80 -8.65 -5.50 15.10
CA ASP A 80 -8.12 -6.82 15.47
C ASP A 80 -7.41 -7.49 14.28
N ILE A 81 -6.22 -8.03 14.54
CA ILE A 81 -5.33 -8.57 13.50
C ILE A 81 -5.89 -9.85 12.86
N MET A 82 -6.66 -10.64 13.60
CA MET A 82 -7.23 -11.91 13.14
C MET A 82 -8.53 -11.69 12.37
N ASP A 83 -9.36 -10.72 12.76
CA ASP A 83 -10.51 -10.29 11.97
C ASP A 83 -10.06 -9.59 10.67
N TYR A 84 -8.97 -8.82 10.68
CA TYR A 84 -8.32 -8.35 9.45
C TYR A 84 -7.89 -9.51 8.54
N CYS A 85 -7.10 -10.45 9.07
CA CYS A 85 -6.63 -11.60 8.31
C CYS A 85 -7.81 -12.42 7.72
N LYS A 86 -8.85 -12.68 8.50
CA LYS A 86 -10.08 -13.38 8.11
C LYS A 86 -10.88 -12.63 7.05
N LYS A 87 -10.83 -11.29 7.05
CA LYS A 87 -11.52 -10.42 6.09
C LYS A 87 -10.84 -10.39 4.72
N GLU A 88 -9.52 -10.28 4.66
CA GLU A 88 -8.78 -10.22 3.40
C GLU A 88 -8.40 -11.61 2.88
N TRP A 89 -7.77 -12.47 3.70
CA TRP A 89 -7.22 -13.77 3.28
C TRP A 89 -8.24 -14.90 3.30
N ARG A 90 -9.20 -14.84 2.37
CA ARG A 90 -10.28 -15.82 2.24
C ARG A 90 -9.86 -17.08 1.48
N GLY A 91 -10.59 -18.17 1.72
CA GLY A 91 -10.38 -19.47 1.05
C GLY A 91 -9.13 -20.22 1.50
N ASN A 92 -8.79 -21.26 0.75
CA ASN A 92 -7.79 -22.29 1.10
C ASN A 92 -6.66 -22.39 0.05
N THR A 93 -6.33 -21.30 -0.64
CA THR A 93 -5.18 -21.27 -1.55
C THR A 93 -3.88 -21.32 -0.75
N GLN A 94 -2.79 -21.82 -1.35
CA GLN A 94 -1.49 -21.86 -0.67
C GLN A 94 -1.04 -20.47 -0.15
N LYS A 95 -1.28 -19.40 -0.93
CA LYS A 95 -1.01 -18.02 -0.46
C LYS A 95 -1.90 -17.65 0.73
N ALA A 96 -3.21 -17.89 0.69
CA ALA A 96 -4.10 -17.55 1.81
C ALA A 96 -3.77 -18.35 3.07
N THR A 97 -3.42 -19.63 2.96
CA THR A 97 -2.96 -20.45 4.10
C THR A 97 -1.60 -19.98 4.65
N CYS A 98 -0.68 -19.55 3.78
CA CYS A 98 0.60 -18.96 4.19
C CYS A 98 0.39 -17.66 4.98
N MET A 99 -0.42 -16.74 4.44
CA MET A 99 -0.73 -15.46 5.08
C MET A 99 -1.45 -15.62 6.42
N LYS A 100 -2.43 -16.53 6.51
CA LYS A 100 -3.11 -16.87 7.78
C LYS A 100 -2.12 -17.25 8.86
N LYS A 101 -1.23 -18.20 8.57
CA LYS A 101 -0.20 -18.62 9.53
C LYS A 101 0.75 -17.49 9.89
N GLY A 102 1.15 -16.67 8.92
CA GLY A 102 1.93 -15.46 9.17
C GLY A 102 1.24 -14.51 10.16
N TYR A 103 -0.06 -14.27 10.00
CA TYR A 103 -0.86 -13.48 10.94
C TYR A 103 -1.07 -14.18 12.29
N GLU A 104 -1.23 -15.50 12.32
CA GLU A 104 -1.29 -16.31 13.55
C GLU A 104 -0.02 -16.13 14.40
N GLU A 105 1.19 -16.17 13.80
CA GLU A 105 2.44 -15.88 14.54
C GLU A 105 2.53 -14.41 15.03
N VAL A 106 2.12 -13.43 14.22
CA VAL A 106 2.15 -12.01 14.64
C VAL A 106 1.16 -11.77 15.78
N SER A 107 0.00 -12.43 15.77
CA SER A 107 -1.05 -12.30 16.79
C SER A 107 -0.61 -12.76 18.19
N GLN A 108 0.44 -13.59 18.30
CA GLN A 108 1.06 -13.94 19.58
C GLN A 108 1.68 -12.72 20.30
N LYS A 109 2.06 -11.68 19.56
CA LYS A 109 2.76 -10.49 20.08
C LYS A 109 2.00 -9.18 19.92
N PHE A 110 1.03 -9.11 19.01
CA PHE A 110 0.26 -7.89 18.73
C PHE A 110 -1.21 -8.22 18.48
N THR A 111 -2.13 -7.63 19.24
CA THR A 111 -3.57 -7.91 19.08
C THR A 111 -4.21 -7.17 17.90
N SER A 112 -3.62 -6.05 17.48
CA SER A 112 -4.22 -5.13 16.51
C SER A 112 -3.30 -4.81 15.35
N ILE A 113 -3.88 -4.32 14.26
CA ILE A 113 -3.20 -3.87 13.05
C ILE A 113 -3.79 -2.55 12.54
N ARG A 114 -2.92 -1.65 12.08
CA ARG A 114 -3.29 -0.47 11.29
C ARG A 114 -2.89 -0.70 9.84
N ARG A 115 -3.86 -0.51 8.92
CA ARG A 115 -3.64 -0.72 7.48
C ARG A 115 -3.04 0.53 6.84
N VAL A 116 -1.91 0.39 6.17
CA VAL A 116 -1.22 1.53 5.54
C VAL A 116 -1.67 1.65 4.07
N ARG A 117 -1.77 2.87 3.55
CA ARG A 117 -2.05 3.12 2.14
C ARG A 117 -0.97 2.48 1.27
N GLY A 118 -1.39 1.48 0.49
CA GLY A 118 -0.57 0.77 -0.51
C GLY A 118 -0.33 1.59 -1.76
N ASP A 119 0.31 2.75 -1.61
CA ASP A 119 0.87 3.53 -2.72
C ASP A 119 2.42 3.41 -2.74
N ASN A 120 3.05 4.17 -3.62
CA ASN A 120 4.50 4.17 -3.79
C ASN A 120 5.30 4.82 -2.62
N TYR A 121 4.63 5.26 -1.55
CA TYR A 121 5.21 5.68 -0.27
C TYR A 121 4.98 4.67 0.87
N CYS A 122 4.31 3.53 0.63
CA CYS A 122 3.85 2.60 1.68
C CYS A 122 4.93 2.24 2.74
N ALA A 123 6.16 1.90 2.31
CA ALA A 123 7.27 1.59 3.21
C ALA A 123 7.75 2.78 4.07
N LEU A 124 7.83 3.97 3.47
CA LEU A 124 8.20 5.22 4.16
C LEU A 124 7.12 5.60 5.18
N ARG A 125 5.86 5.60 4.75
CA ARG A 125 4.68 5.85 5.58
C ARG A 125 4.62 4.92 6.79
N ALA A 126 4.74 3.61 6.57
CA ALA A 126 4.66 2.61 7.63
C ALA A 126 5.78 2.78 8.67
N THR A 127 7.01 3.03 8.19
CA THR A 127 8.19 3.25 9.06
C THR A 127 8.05 4.54 9.87
N LEU A 128 7.69 5.66 9.23
CA LEU A 128 7.61 6.96 9.88
C LEU A 128 6.47 7.03 10.90
N PHE A 129 5.28 6.53 10.55
CA PHE A 129 4.14 6.52 11.48
C PHE A 129 4.47 5.78 12.79
N GLN A 130 5.21 4.67 12.71
CA GLN A 130 5.68 3.96 13.90
C GLN A 130 6.77 4.72 14.66
N ALA A 131 7.78 5.26 13.96
CA ALA A 131 8.84 6.06 14.58
C ALA A 131 8.29 7.28 15.34
N MET A 132 7.28 7.93 14.78
CA MET A 132 6.68 9.17 15.30
C MET A 132 5.66 8.91 16.42
N SER A 133 4.81 7.88 16.30
CA SER A 133 3.85 7.54 17.37
C SER A 133 4.53 6.95 18.62
N GLN A 134 5.58 6.15 18.44
CA GLN A 134 6.34 5.53 19.54
C GLN A 134 7.45 6.43 20.11
N LEU A 135 7.57 7.67 19.64
CA LEU A 135 8.68 8.58 19.97
C LEU A 135 8.73 8.92 21.48
N ALA A 136 9.66 8.28 22.20
CA ALA A 136 9.84 8.49 23.64
C ALA A 136 10.80 9.64 23.99
N ALA A 137 11.67 10.04 23.05
CA ALA A 137 12.60 11.16 23.16
C ALA A 137 13.06 11.60 21.75
N LEU A 138 13.46 12.86 21.60
CA LEU A 138 13.96 13.40 20.33
C LEU A 138 15.36 12.82 20.00
N PRO A 139 15.54 12.10 18.88
CA PRO A 139 16.83 11.47 18.54
C PRO A 139 17.95 12.49 18.38
N LEU A 140 19.16 12.16 18.83
CA LEU A 140 20.33 13.07 18.79
C LEU A 140 20.65 13.63 17.39
N TRP A 141 20.30 12.91 16.33
CA TRP A 141 20.51 13.32 14.93
C TRP A 141 19.42 14.28 14.41
N LEU A 142 18.37 14.49 15.20
CA LEU A 142 17.18 15.28 14.88
C LEU A 142 16.97 16.42 15.90
N GLN A 143 17.98 16.73 16.72
CA GLN A 143 17.99 17.87 17.66
C GLN A 143 18.32 19.21 16.96
N ASP A 144 18.08 19.28 15.64
CA ASP A 144 18.17 20.52 14.89
C ASP A 144 16.93 21.40 15.19
N PRO A 145 17.10 22.67 15.62
CA PRO A 145 15.99 23.55 15.95
C PRO A 145 14.95 23.77 14.83
N GLU A 146 15.28 23.53 13.56
CA GLU A 146 14.33 23.69 12.45
C GLU A 146 13.38 22.49 12.27
N LEU A 147 13.65 21.33 12.89
CA LEU A 147 12.85 20.09 12.75
C LEU A 147 11.69 20.00 13.76
N THR A 148 10.92 21.08 13.85
CA THR A 148 9.92 21.38 14.88
C THR A 148 8.84 20.31 15.10
N LEU A 149 8.40 19.62 14.04
CA LEU A 149 7.31 18.62 14.11
C LEU A 149 7.65 17.40 14.97
N TRP A 150 8.90 16.94 14.95
CA TRP A 150 9.30 15.80 15.78
C TRP A 150 9.63 16.23 17.21
N ALA A 151 10.07 17.48 17.40
CA ALA A 151 10.24 18.06 18.73
C ALA A 151 8.89 18.14 19.47
N SER A 152 7.83 18.64 18.81
CA SER A 152 6.50 18.71 19.43
C SER A 152 5.93 17.33 19.77
N LEU A 153 6.13 16.32 18.93
CA LEU A 153 5.78 14.93 19.24
C LEU A 153 6.58 14.36 20.43
N ALA A 154 7.88 14.65 20.53
CA ALA A 154 8.70 14.21 21.64
C ALA A 154 8.34 14.89 22.98
N GLU A 155 7.73 16.08 22.95
CA GLU A 155 7.20 16.77 24.14
C GLU A 155 5.84 16.19 24.63
N MET A 156 5.14 15.41 23.80
CA MET A 156 3.85 14.82 24.16
C MET A 156 4.02 13.66 25.16
N ARG A 157 3.41 13.83 26.34
CA ARG A 157 3.61 12.98 27.52
C ARG A 157 3.03 11.57 27.41
N THR A 158 2.06 11.32 26.53
CA THR A 158 1.35 10.03 26.42
C THR A 158 1.44 9.48 24.99
N ALA A 159 1.36 8.15 24.86
CA ALA A 159 1.35 7.49 23.56
C ALA A 159 0.08 7.85 22.77
N GLU A 160 -1.04 8.03 23.47
CA GLU A 160 -2.33 8.42 22.92
C GLU A 160 -2.27 9.82 22.29
N ALA A 161 -1.57 10.78 22.93
CA ALA A 161 -1.39 12.12 22.38
C ALA A 161 -0.55 12.10 21.10
N ARG A 162 0.59 11.40 21.11
CA ARG A 162 1.41 11.21 19.90
C ARG A 162 0.65 10.47 18.80
N GLN A 163 -0.19 9.50 19.17
CA GLN A 163 -0.99 8.76 18.21
C GLN A 163 -2.03 9.66 17.54
N MET A 164 -2.76 10.49 18.30
CA MET A 164 -3.71 11.45 17.72
C MET A 164 -3.00 12.48 16.81
N ALA A 165 -1.86 13.02 17.23
CA ALA A 165 -1.07 13.92 16.40
C ALA A 165 -0.52 13.25 15.12
N CYS A 166 -0.17 11.96 15.17
CA CYS A 166 0.15 11.19 13.97
C CYS A 166 -1.09 10.95 13.08
N ASP A 167 -2.28 10.80 13.67
CA ASP A 167 -3.53 10.63 12.91
C ASP A 167 -3.97 11.94 12.23
N GLU A 168 -3.72 13.10 12.83
CA GLU A 168 -3.92 14.42 12.21
C GLU A 168 -2.92 14.69 11.07
N LEU A 169 -1.67 14.24 11.23
CA LEU A 169 -0.58 14.43 10.27
C LEU A 169 -0.67 13.51 9.03
N PHE A 170 -1.03 12.23 9.23
CA PHE A 170 -1.04 11.21 8.16
C PHE A 170 -2.41 11.14 7.46
N THR A 171 -2.80 12.26 6.86
CA THR A 171 -4.13 12.50 6.26
C THR A 171 -4.15 12.50 4.73
N ASN A 172 -3.06 12.09 4.08
CA ASN A 172 -2.80 12.18 2.63
C ASN A 172 -2.72 13.62 2.06
N GLU A 173 -2.50 14.63 2.89
CA GLU A 173 -2.31 16.04 2.50
C GLU A 173 -0.82 16.41 2.33
N GLU A 174 -0.52 17.65 1.92
CA GLU A 174 0.83 18.10 1.52
C GLU A 174 1.92 17.83 2.58
N GLU A 175 1.64 18.12 3.85
CA GLU A 175 2.58 17.92 4.98
C GLU A 175 3.08 16.47 5.09
N GLU A 176 2.22 15.49 4.79
CA GLU A 176 2.58 14.07 4.80
C GLU A 176 3.66 13.76 3.74
N TYR A 177 3.52 14.29 2.53
CA TYR A 177 4.48 14.03 1.45
C TYR A 177 5.78 14.83 1.64
N CYS A 178 5.73 16.01 2.27
CA CYS A 178 6.94 16.75 2.64
C CYS A 178 7.88 15.92 3.54
N LEU A 179 7.33 15.09 4.44
CA LEU A 179 8.12 14.17 5.26
C LEU A 179 8.78 13.07 4.43
N TYR A 180 8.12 12.57 3.39
CA TYR A 180 8.71 11.57 2.50
C TYR A 180 9.84 12.15 1.65
N GLU A 181 9.71 13.38 1.16
CA GLU A 181 10.82 14.05 0.46
C GLU A 181 11.99 14.37 1.40
N ALA A 182 11.72 14.80 2.64
CA ALA A 182 12.75 15.00 3.65
C ALA A 182 13.52 13.69 3.94
N VAL A 183 12.82 12.56 4.08
CA VAL A 183 13.47 11.25 4.29
C VAL A 183 14.17 10.74 3.03
N LYS A 184 13.62 10.95 1.83
CA LYS A 184 14.32 10.67 0.56
C LYS A 184 15.63 11.47 0.45
N PHE A 185 15.65 12.71 0.93
CA PHE A 185 16.86 13.52 1.00
C PHE A 185 17.86 13.00 2.05
N LEU A 186 17.40 12.61 3.25
CA LEU A 186 18.25 11.97 4.27
C LEU A 186 18.84 10.64 3.78
N MET A 187 18.06 9.83 3.05
CA MET A 187 18.51 8.60 2.39
C MET A 187 19.56 8.89 1.33
N LEU A 188 19.37 9.93 0.50
CA LEU A 188 20.39 10.36 -0.46
C LEU A 188 21.68 10.81 0.22
N ASN A 189 21.60 11.68 1.24
CA ASN A 189 22.76 12.13 2.00
C ASN A 189 23.51 10.94 2.60
N ARG A 190 22.79 10.01 3.25
CA ARG A 190 23.41 8.84 3.86
C ARG A 190 24.01 7.88 2.82
N ALA A 191 23.43 7.80 1.62
CA ALA A 191 24.02 7.07 0.51
C ALA A 191 25.30 7.74 -0.02
N ILE A 192 25.34 9.08 -0.11
CA ILE A 192 26.55 9.83 -0.45
C ILE A 192 27.65 9.54 0.57
N GLU A 193 27.37 9.69 1.88
CA GLU A 193 28.34 9.37 2.96
C GLU A 193 28.91 7.95 2.84
N LEU A 194 28.05 6.95 2.59
CA LEU A 194 28.45 5.55 2.45
C LEU A 194 29.25 5.26 1.17
N TYR A 195 28.98 6.00 0.08
CA TYR A 195 29.76 5.94 -1.15
C TYR A 195 31.14 6.58 -0.94
N ASP A 196 31.16 7.79 -0.39
CA ASP A 196 32.38 8.56 -0.11
C ASP A 196 33.33 7.81 0.82
N ASP A 197 32.81 7.11 1.83
CA ASP A 197 33.61 6.33 2.77
C ASP A 197 34.14 5.03 2.15
N LYS A 198 33.39 4.39 1.26
CA LYS A 198 33.85 3.27 0.43
C LYS A 198 35.00 3.68 -0.49
N GLU A 199 34.88 4.80 -1.21
CA GLU A 199 35.93 5.31 -2.11
C GLU A 199 37.20 5.74 -1.35
N LYS A 200 37.05 6.15 -0.08
CA LYS A 200 38.18 6.43 0.85
C LYS A 200 38.78 5.17 1.47
N GLY A 201 38.30 3.98 1.10
CA GLY A 201 38.79 2.70 1.62
C GLY A 201 38.44 2.41 3.08
N LYS A 202 37.42 3.07 3.63
CA LYS A 202 36.91 2.76 4.97
C LYS A 202 36.03 1.50 4.95
N GLU A 203 35.84 0.92 6.13
CA GLU A 203 34.80 -0.09 6.35
C GLU A 203 33.41 0.53 6.17
N VAL A 204 32.55 -0.15 5.41
CA VAL A 204 31.15 0.23 5.17
C VAL A 204 30.23 -0.99 5.32
N PRO A 205 28.99 -0.84 5.78
CA PRO A 205 28.04 -1.95 5.91
C PRO A 205 27.78 -2.64 4.57
N PHE A 206 27.74 -3.96 4.54
CA PHE A 206 27.69 -4.74 3.30
C PHE A 206 26.49 -4.41 2.38
N PHE A 207 25.35 -3.96 2.94
CA PHE A 207 24.21 -3.52 2.14
C PHE A 207 24.55 -2.34 1.20
N SER A 208 25.47 -1.44 1.56
CA SER A 208 25.86 -0.32 0.68
C SER A 208 26.70 -0.80 -0.50
N VAL A 209 27.50 -1.86 -0.29
CA VAL A 209 28.22 -2.55 -1.36
C VAL A 209 27.22 -3.16 -2.36
N LEU A 210 26.14 -3.78 -1.87
CA LEU A 210 25.05 -4.29 -2.71
C LEU A 210 24.26 -3.17 -3.42
N LEU A 211 23.91 -2.09 -2.70
CA LEU A 211 23.18 -0.93 -3.22
C LEU A 211 23.89 -0.32 -4.44
N PHE A 212 25.20 -0.13 -4.32
CA PHE A 212 26.10 0.40 -5.36
C PHE A 212 26.69 -0.67 -6.30
N ALA A 213 26.27 -1.93 -6.19
CA ALA A 213 26.58 -2.98 -7.16
C ALA A 213 25.45 -3.21 -8.19
N ARG A 214 24.29 -2.56 -8.01
CA ARG A 214 23.22 -2.55 -9.03
C ARG A 214 23.68 -1.71 -10.22
N ASP A 215 23.53 -2.28 -11.42
CA ASP A 215 23.81 -1.64 -12.71
C ASP A 215 23.04 -0.33 -12.96
N THR A 216 21.91 -0.13 -12.29
CA THR A 216 21.08 1.08 -12.30
C THR A 216 21.36 2.04 -11.13
N SER A 217 22.31 1.74 -10.24
CA SER A 217 22.55 2.49 -8.99
C SER A 217 24.03 2.56 -8.61
N ASN A 218 24.96 2.51 -9.57
CA ASN A 218 26.41 2.40 -9.29
C ASN A 218 26.99 3.59 -8.50
N ASP A 219 26.36 4.77 -8.58
CA ASP A 219 26.74 6.00 -7.88
C ASP A 219 25.51 6.68 -7.24
N PRO A 220 25.67 7.60 -6.26
CA PRO A 220 24.54 8.26 -5.59
C PRO A 220 23.65 9.09 -6.53
N GLY A 221 24.18 9.56 -7.66
CA GLY A 221 23.39 10.24 -8.68
C GLY A 221 22.52 9.27 -9.50
N GLN A 222 22.99 8.05 -9.75
CA GLN A 222 22.18 6.97 -10.33
C GLN A 222 21.10 6.52 -9.35
N LEU A 223 21.45 6.32 -8.07
CA LEU A 223 20.48 6.05 -7.00
C LEU A 223 19.37 7.11 -6.97
N LEU A 224 19.74 8.40 -7.03
CA LEU A 224 18.76 9.49 -7.08
C LEU A 224 17.85 9.40 -8.32
N ARG A 225 18.44 9.40 -9.52
CA ARG A 225 17.68 9.50 -10.78
C ARG A 225 16.79 8.28 -11.05
N ASN A 226 17.32 7.09 -10.76
CA ASN A 226 16.73 5.83 -11.19
C ASN A 226 15.88 5.14 -10.11
N HIS A 227 16.12 5.46 -8.82
CA HIS A 227 15.43 4.83 -7.70
C HIS A 227 14.69 5.84 -6.82
N LEU A 228 15.39 6.76 -6.14
CA LEU A 228 14.73 7.69 -5.19
C LEU A 228 13.73 8.64 -5.87
N ASN A 229 14.00 9.09 -7.10
CA ASN A 229 13.05 9.87 -7.92
C ASN A 229 11.86 9.04 -8.45
N GLN A 230 11.86 7.71 -8.25
CA GLN A 230 10.74 6.82 -8.59
C GLN A 230 9.87 6.50 -7.37
N VAL A 231 10.45 6.57 -6.15
CA VAL A 231 9.74 6.46 -4.88
C VAL A 231 8.67 7.54 -4.77
N GLY A 232 7.43 7.10 -4.61
CA GLY A 232 6.23 7.96 -4.65
C GLY A 232 5.52 8.05 -6.01
N HIS A 233 6.21 7.73 -7.11
CA HIS A 233 5.70 7.95 -8.47
C HIS A 233 5.42 6.65 -9.23
N THR A 234 6.42 5.80 -9.41
CA THR A 234 6.34 4.59 -10.28
C THR A 234 6.65 3.29 -9.54
N GLY A 235 7.30 3.36 -8.38
CA GLY A 235 7.56 2.22 -7.49
C GLY A 235 7.74 2.65 -6.03
N GLY A 236 7.75 1.68 -5.11
CA GLY A 236 8.19 1.87 -3.73
C GLY A 236 9.69 1.60 -3.56
N LEU A 237 10.16 1.58 -2.30
CA LEU A 237 11.55 1.20 -1.97
C LEU A 237 11.83 -0.27 -2.29
N GLU A 238 13.02 -0.56 -2.82
CA GLU A 238 13.52 -1.94 -2.94
C GLU A 238 14.00 -2.51 -1.59
N GLN A 239 14.14 -3.83 -1.48
CA GLN A 239 14.57 -4.47 -0.23
C GLN A 239 15.96 -3.99 0.26
N VAL A 240 16.88 -3.66 -0.65
CA VAL A 240 18.21 -3.10 -0.30
C VAL A 240 18.10 -1.65 0.21
N GLU A 241 17.03 -0.94 -0.14
CA GLU A 241 16.79 0.46 0.24
C GLU A 241 16.08 0.57 1.59
N MET A 242 15.45 -0.49 2.08
CA MET A 242 14.99 -0.59 3.48
C MET A 242 16.15 -0.49 4.48
N PHE A 243 17.34 -1.02 4.14
CA PHE A 243 18.56 -0.77 4.91
C PHE A 243 18.98 0.70 4.87
N LEU A 244 18.90 1.34 3.70
CA LEU A 244 19.25 2.76 3.56
C LEU A 244 18.28 3.65 4.36
N LEU A 245 16.98 3.34 4.34
CA LEU A 245 15.97 3.99 5.18
C LEU A 245 16.31 3.85 6.67
N ALA A 246 16.56 2.62 7.13
CA ALA A 246 16.95 2.34 8.52
C ALA A 246 18.18 3.17 8.95
N TYR A 247 19.21 3.28 8.10
CA TYR A 247 20.37 4.14 8.35
C TYR A 247 20.10 5.64 8.27
N ALA A 248 19.15 6.08 7.43
CA ALA A 248 18.79 7.49 7.28
C ALA A 248 18.03 8.03 8.51
N VAL A 249 17.05 7.27 9.01
CA VAL A 249 16.28 7.65 10.22
C VAL A 249 16.86 7.06 11.53
N ARG A 250 17.93 6.27 11.47
CA ARG A 250 18.55 5.57 12.61
C ARG A 250 17.55 4.80 13.48
N HIS A 251 16.68 4.04 12.82
CA HIS A 251 15.71 3.13 13.45
C HIS A 251 16.00 1.70 12.99
N THR A 252 15.80 0.74 13.89
CA THR A 252 15.85 -0.69 13.57
C THR A 252 14.47 -1.10 13.04
N ILE A 253 14.37 -1.44 11.75
CA ILE A 253 13.10 -1.82 11.13
C ILE A 253 12.98 -3.35 11.13
N GLN A 254 12.15 -3.90 12.01
CA GLN A 254 11.82 -5.33 12.06
C GLN A 254 10.59 -5.60 11.20
N VAL A 255 10.68 -6.48 10.21
CA VAL A 255 9.59 -6.75 9.26
C VAL A 255 9.20 -8.23 9.27
N TYR A 256 7.95 -8.52 9.64
CA TYR A 256 7.33 -9.82 9.44
C TYR A 256 6.95 -9.99 7.96
N ARG A 257 7.79 -10.66 7.17
CA ARG A 257 7.56 -10.94 5.74
C ARG A 257 6.73 -12.20 5.61
N LEU A 258 5.41 -12.03 5.55
CA LEU A 258 4.46 -13.15 5.60
C LEU A 258 4.56 -14.07 4.36
N SER A 259 5.00 -13.53 3.23
CA SER A 259 5.37 -14.30 2.02
C SER A 259 6.55 -15.26 2.24
N LYS A 260 7.33 -15.08 3.32
CA LYS A 260 8.48 -15.88 3.73
C LYS A 260 8.21 -16.72 5.00
N TYR A 261 6.96 -16.93 5.37
CA TYR A 261 6.60 -17.86 6.46
C TYR A 261 7.20 -19.26 6.23
N ASN A 262 7.63 -19.92 7.31
CA ASN A 262 8.46 -21.13 7.32
C ASN A 262 9.87 -21.00 6.69
N THR A 263 10.42 -19.78 6.50
CA THR A 263 11.86 -19.58 6.22
C THR A 263 12.50 -18.65 7.26
N GLU A 264 13.83 -18.62 7.28
CA GLU A 264 14.62 -17.70 8.11
C GLU A 264 14.36 -16.21 7.79
N GLU A 265 13.85 -15.89 6.60
CA GLU A 265 13.48 -14.52 6.21
C GLU A 265 12.13 -14.06 6.79
N PHE A 266 11.35 -14.93 7.45
CA PHE A 266 10.03 -14.60 8.00
C PHE A 266 10.05 -13.34 8.88
N ILE A 267 11.12 -13.15 9.66
CA ILE A 267 11.44 -11.89 10.30
C ILE A 267 12.75 -11.39 9.70
N THR A 268 12.70 -10.33 8.91
CA THR A 268 13.91 -9.64 8.41
C THR A 268 14.11 -8.35 9.20
N VAL A 269 15.33 -8.09 9.67
CA VAL A 269 15.68 -6.87 10.41
C VAL A 269 16.60 -6.00 9.57
N TYR A 270 16.28 -4.70 9.50
CA TYR A 270 17.06 -3.70 8.77
C TYR A 270 17.61 -2.65 9.76
N PRO A 271 18.95 -2.51 9.89
CA PRO A 271 19.99 -3.41 9.40
C PRO A 271 20.05 -4.74 10.18
N THR A 272 20.80 -5.72 9.66
CA THR A 272 20.98 -7.05 10.27
C THR A 272 21.58 -6.97 11.68
N ASP A 273 22.59 -6.12 11.86
CA ASP A 273 23.32 -5.91 13.10
C ASP A 273 23.13 -4.44 13.55
N PRO A 274 21.98 -4.09 14.17
CA PRO A 274 21.67 -2.72 14.53
C PRO A 274 22.47 -2.22 15.75
N PRO A 275 22.83 -0.93 15.80
CA PRO A 275 23.31 -0.29 17.02
C PRO A 275 22.26 -0.40 18.15
N LYS A 276 22.71 -0.72 19.36
CA LYS A 276 21.82 -1.04 20.51
C LYS A 276 21.00 0.16 21.01
N ASP A 277 21.36 1.36 20.60
CA ASP A 277 20.69 2.62 20.89
C ASP A 277 19.59 2.97 19.88
N TRP A 278 19.46 2.24 18.76
CA TRP A 278 18.44 2.53 17.75
C TRP A 278 17.06 1.99 18.16
N PRO A 279 16.02 2.84 18.26
CA PRO A 279 14.66 2.39 18.54
C PRO A 279 14.16 1.41 17.47
N VAL A 280 13.41 0.40 17.91
CA VAL A 280 12.88 -0.66 17.03
C VAL A 280 11.46 -0.32 16.62
N VAL A 281 11.21 -0.24 15.31
CA VAL A 281 9.86 -0.21 14.74
C VAL A 281 9.55 -1.57 14.13
N THR A 282 8.35 -2.09 14.37
CA THR A 282 7.90 -3.37 13.80
C THR A 282 6.86 -3.11 12.72
N LEU A 283 7.01 -3.78 11.56
CA LEU A 283 6.10 -3.76 10.42
C LEU A 283 5.70 -5.20 10.03
N ILE A 284 4.64 -5.33 9.24
CA ILE A 284 4.23 -6.56 8.55
C ILE A 284 4.32 -6.29 7.05
N ALA A 285 4.82 -7.23 6.26
CA ALA A 285 4.87 -7.14 4.80
C ALA A 285 4.21 -8.38 4.16
N GLU A 286 3.14 -8.19 3.39
CA GLU A 286 2.43 -9.28 2.68
C GLU A 286 3.12 -9.65 1.35
N ASP A 287 3.72 -8.67 0.70
CA ASP A 287 4.75 -8.82 -0.32
C ASP A 287 5.81 -7.73 -0.11
N ASP A 288 6.87 -7.67 -0.92
CA ASP A 288 7.97 -6.73 -0.70
C ASP A 288 7.61 -5.24 -0.94
N ARG A 289 6.33 -4.91 -1.20
CA ARG A 289 5.82 -3.54 -1.44
C ARG A 289 4.70 -3.12 -0.48
N HIS A 290 3.88 -4.05 0.00
CA HIS A 290 2.70 -3.74 0.83
C HIS A 290 2.99 -3.97 2.32
N TYR A 291 3.19 -2.87 3.04
CA TYR A 291 3.48 -2.85 4.46
C TYR A 291 2.23 -2.50 5.27
N ASN A 292 2.11 -3.06 6.48
CA ASN A 292 1.09 -2.75 7.48
C ASN A 292 1.76 -2.63 8.86
N ILE A 293 1.08 -2.01 9.83
CA ILE A 293 1.65 -1.75 11.16
C ILE A 293 0.95 -2.63 12.22
N PRO A 294 1.64 -3.55 12.89
CA PRO A 294 1.14 -4.20 14.10
C PRO A 294 1.16 -3.21 15.29
N VAL A 295 0.09 -3.17 16.07
CA VAL A 295 -0.06 -2.32 17.25
C VAL A 295 -0.67 -3.11 18.42
N ARG A 296 -0.64 -2.53 19.63
CA ARG A 296 -1.07 -3.16 20.90
C ARG A 296 -0.33 -4.46 21.20
N VAL A 297 0.85 -4.33 21.81
CA VAL A 297 1.66 -5.49 22.23
C VAL A 297 0.87 -6.34 23.22
N CYS A 298 0.87 -7.65 23.03
CA CYS A 298 0.29 -8.61 23.97
C CYS A 298 1.08 -8.60 25.28
N GLU A 299 0.41 -8.34 26.41
CA GLU A 299 1.01 -8.58 27.73
C GLU A 299 1.17 -10.09 27.94
N GLU A 300 2.38 -10.56 28.27
CA GLU A 300 2.61 -11.96 28.66
C GLU A 300 1.90 -12.25 29.99
N THR A 301 0.67 -12.77 29.91
CA THR A 301 -0.03 -13.35 31.06
C THR A 301 0.68 -14.63 31.50
N SER A 302 1.69 -14.44 32.35
CA SER A 302 2.38 -15.51 33.06
C SER A 302 1.39 -16.25 33.97
N LEU A 303 1.02 -17.46 33.56
CA LEU A 303 0.15 -18.41 34.26
C LEU A 303 0.96 -19.45 35.05
#